data_AF-A0A1Q7W5S3-F1
#
_entry.id   AF-A0A1Q7W5S3-F1
#
_cell.length_a   1.000
_cell.length_b   1.000
_cell.length_c   1.000
_cell.angle_alpha   90.00
_cell.angle_beta   90.00
_cell.angle_gamma   90.00
#
_symmetry.space_group_name_H-M   'P 1'
#
loop_
_entity.id
_entity.type
_entity.pdbx_description
1 polymer ?
#
loop_
_entity_poly.entity_id
_entity_poly.type
_entity_poly.pdbx_seq_one_letter_code
_entity_poly.pdbx_strand_id
1 'polypeptide(L)' 'MDIERYVRWLVRTAKPAPPDGTMIKTVGVSEFVQDIEATFFTGLDMVTAMRPEDTILVQDTSSRSGWQPS' A
#
# COMPACT_ATOMS: atom_id res chain seq x y z
N MET A 1 -31.19 -7.13 -5.02
CA MET A 1 -29.88 -6.77 -4.44
C MET A 1 -29.08 -6.18 -5.59
N ASP A 2 -28.86 -4.87 -5.56
CA ASP A 2 -28.30 -4.15 -6.71
C ASP A 2 -26.78 -4.29 -6.70
N ILE A 3 -26.26 -5.13 -7.58
CA ILE A 3 -24.83 -5.46 -7.69
C ILE A 3 -24.02 -4.33 -8.33
N GLU A 4 -24.69 -3.35 -8.95
CA GLU A 4 -24.07 -2.22 -9.67
C GLU A 4 -23.40 -1.20 -8.73
N ARG A 5 -23.75 -1.17 -7.43
CA ARG A 5 -23.20 -0.15 -6.50
C ARG A 5 -21.89 -0.52 -5.79
N TYR A 6 -21.35 -1.71 -6.02
CA TYR A 6 -20.15 -2.15 -5.31
C TYR A 6 -18.90 -2.03 -6.16
N VAL A 7 -17.88 -1.40 -5.58
CA VAL A 7 -16.51 -1.41 -6.10
C VAL A 7 -15.96 -2.84 -6.00
N ARG A 8 -15.60 -3.45 -7.14
CA ARG A 8 -15.13 -4.83 -7.21
C ARG A 8 -13.71 -4.92 -7.74
N TRP A 9 -12.96 -5.85 -7.15
CA TRP A 9 -11.56 -6.10 -7.42
C TRP A 9 -11.32 -7.59 -7.72
N LEU A 10 -10.56 -7.89 -8.76
CA LEU A 10 -10.03 -9.21 -9.06
C LEU A 10 -8.66 -9.36 -8.41
N VAL A 11 -8.52 -10.37 -7.55
CA VAL A 11 -7.23 -10.69 -6.90
C VAL A 11 -6.29 -11.33 -7.93
N ARG A 12 -5.10 -10.74 -8.08
CA ARG A 12 -4.01 -11.30 -8.89
C ARG A 12 -3.02 -12.10 -8.05
N THR A 13 -2.75 -11.65 -6.83
CA THR A 13 -1.79 -12.32 -5.94
C THR A 13 -2.10 -11.96 -4.49
N ALA A 14 -1.92 -12.92 -3.58
CA ALA A 14 -1.93 -12.70 -2.14
C ALA A 14 -0.64 -13.29 -1.54
N LYS A 15 0.06 -12.52 -0.71
CA LYS A 15 1.27 -12.97 -0.02
C LYS A 15 1.24 -12.54 1.45
N PRO A 16 1.75 -13.34 2.39
CA PRO A 16 1.94 -12.92 3.76
C PRO A 16 2.77 -11.62 3.83
N ALA A 17 2.34 -10.69 4.68
CA ALA A 17 3.08 -9.47 5.00
C ALA A 17 3.52 -9.56 6.48
N PRO A 18 4.83 -9.58 6.78
CA PRO A 18 5.31 -9.47 8.16
C PRO A 18 5.14 -8.04 8.69
N PRO A 19 4.92 -7.82 10.01
CA PRO A 19 4.80 -8.81 11.09
C PRO A 19 3.44 -9.54 11.11
N ASP A 20 2.40 -8.97 10.51
CA ASP A 20 1.07 -9.56 10.41
C ASP A 20 0.31 -9.15 9.12
N GLY A 21 -0.62 -10.03 8.73
CA GLY A 21 -1.54 -9.79 7.61
C GLY A 21 -1.06 -10.30 6.25
N THR A 22 -1.76 -9.85 5.21
CA THR A 22 -1.59 -10.27 3.82
C THR A 22 -1.58 -9.05 2.91
N MET A 23 -0.60 -8.99 2.03
CA MET A 23 -0.56 -8.08 0.89
C MET A 23 -1.33 -8.70 -0.27
N ILE A 24 -2.36 -8.01 -0.75
CA ILE A 24 -3.24 -8.46 -1.83
C ILE A 24 -3.08 -7.49 -2.99
N LYS A 25 -2.57 -7.98 -4.12
CA LYS A 25 -2.52 -7.23 -5.38
C LYS A 25 -3.79 -7.50 -6.19
N THR A 26 -4.43 -6.46 -6.68
CA THR A 26 -5.71 -6.55 -7.39
C THR A 26 -5.75 -5.69 -8.65
N VAL A 27 -6.66 -6.03 -9.57
CA VAL A 27 -7.12 -5.15 -10.66
C VAL A 27 -8.62 -4.92 -10.51
N GLY A 28 -9.11 -3.70 -10.73
CA GLY A 28 -10.53 -3.42 -10.61
C GLY A 28 -11.34 -3.91 -11.82
N VAL A 29 -12.53 -4.44 -11.55
CA VAL A 29 -13.40 -5.13 -12.54
C VAL A 29 -14.84 -4.59 -12.56
N SER A 30 -15.06 -3.43 -11.94
CA SER A 30 -16.34 -2.71 -11.94
C SER A 30 -16.14 -1.29 -12.46
N GLU A 31 -17.21 -0.64 -12.93
CA GLU A 31 -17.19 0.69 -13.56
C GLU A 31 -16.37 1.75 -12.80
N PHE A 32 -16.40 1.74 -11.47
CA PHE A 32 -15.72 2.75 -10.66
C PHE A 32 -14.20 2.57 -10.54
N VAL A 33 -13.67 1.39 -10.89
CA VAL A 33 -12.26 1.03 -10.71
C VAL A 33 -11.72 0.21 -11.89
N GLN A 34 -12.38 0.24 -13.04
CA GLN A 34 -12.01 -0.62 -14.17
C GLN A 34 -10.55 -0.40 -14.58
N ASP A 35 -9.81 -1.51 -14.70
CA ASP A 35 -8.38 -1.56 -15.07
C ASP A 35 -7.43 -0.82 -14.11
N ILE A 36 -7.92 -0.36 -12.96
CA ILE A 36 -7.08 0.23 -11.92
C ILE A 36 -6.35 -0.87 -11.15
N GLU A 37 -5.05 -0.70 -10.94
CA GLU A 37 -4.27 -1.56 -10.05
C GLU A 37 -4.27 -1.02 -8.62
N ALA A 38 -4.42 -1.92 -7.64
CA ALA A 38 -4.35 -1.58 -6.23
C ALA A 38 -3.64 -2.67 -5.40
N THR A 39 -3.09 -2.26 -4.26
CA THR A 39 -2.54 -3.16 -3.24
C THR A 39 -3.25 -2.90 -1.92
N PHE A 40 -3.89 -3.94 -1.37
CA PHE A 40 -4.53 -3.91 -0.06
C PHE A 40 -3.69 -4.66 0.96
N PHE A 41 -3.74 -4.22 2.21
CA PHE A 41 -3.13 -4.91 3.34
C PHE A 41 -4.20 -5.27 4.36
N THR A 42 -4.22 -6.53 4.82
CA THR A 42 -5.16 -6.98 5.87
C THR A 42 -4.63 -6.75 7.28
N GLY A 43 -3.32 -6.56 7.41
CA GLY A 43 -2.65 -6.10 8.62
C GLY A 43 -1.94 -4.81 8.27
N LEU A 44 -2.11 -3.80 9.11
CA LEU A 44 -1.31 -2.59 9.09
C LEU A 44 -0.63 -2.53 10.44
N ASP A 45 0.61 -2.01 10.46
CA ASP A 45 1.26 -1.71 11.73
C ASP A 45 0.29 -0.89 12.60
N MET A 46 0.16 -1.30 13.86
CA MET A 46 -0.67 -0.56 14.81
C MET A 46 -0.12 0.86 14.91
N VAL A 47 -0.87 1.82 14.36
CA VAL A 47 -0.47 3.24 14.43
C VAL A 47 -0.56 3.67 15.90
N THR A 48 0.59 3.70 16.55
CA THR A 48 0.72 4.19 17.93
C THR A 48 1.26 5.61 17.93
N ALA A 49 0.76 6.44 18.84
CA ALA A 49 1.38 7.73 19.11
C ALA A 49 2.82 7.50 19.62
N MET A 50 3.79 8.02 18.89
CA MET A 50 5.20 8.00 19.27
C MET A 50 5.55 9.37 19.86
N ARG A 51 6.16 9.39 21.05
CA ARG A 51 6.68 10.64 21.60
C ARG A 51 7.99 10.98 20.90
N PRO A 52 8.33 12.27 20.71
CA PRO A 52 9.57 12.66 20.04
C PRO A 52 10.82 12.01 20.65
N GLU A 53 10.88 11.85 21.97
CA GLU A 53 11.99 11.22 22.68
C GLU A 53 12.18 9.72 22.39
N ASP A 54 11.15 9.06 21.84
CA ASP A 54 11.20 7.64 21.47
C ASP A 54 11.69 7.45 20.01
N THR A 55 11.99 8.55 19.29
CA THR A 55 12.52 8.51 17.92
C THR A 55 14.06 8.41 17.91
N ILE A 56 14.61 7.75 16.89
CA ILE A 56 16.06 7.78 16.62
C ILE A 56 16.30 8.77 15.48
N LEU A 57 17.10 9.81 15.74
CA LEU A 57 17.55 10.72 14.69
C LEU A 57 18.57 9.99 13.80
N VAL A 58 18.22 9.79 12.54
CA VAL A 58 19.08 9.17 11.54
C VAL A 58 19.49 10.23 10.52
N GLN A 59 20.80 10.36 10.30
CA GLN A 59 21.32 11.24 9.26
C GLN A 59 21.00 10.67 7.87
N ASP A 60 20.42 11.48 7.00
CA ASP A 60 20.22 11.10 5.61
C ASP A 60 21.59 10.93 4.93
N THR A 61 21.88 9.69 4.53
CA THR A 61 23.11 9.29 3.82
C THR A 61 22.83 8.92 2.37
N SER A 62 21.60 9.16 1.89
CA SER A 62 21.26 8.92 0.50
C SER A 62 22.17 9.77 -0.40
N SER A 63 22.78 9.12 -1.39
CA SER A 63 23.51 9.85 -2.42
C SER A 63 22.50 10.67 -3.20
N ARG A 64 22.73 11.99 -3.32
CA ARG A 64 21.94 12.83 -4.22
C ARG A 64 22.11 12.29 -5.63
N SER A 65 21.18 11.44 -6.08
CA SER A 65 21.08 11.03 -7.47
C SER A 65 20.89 12.31 -8.26
N GLY A 66 21.98 12.79 -8.86
CA GLY A 66 21.97 13.92 -9.78
C GLY A 66 21.22 13.50 -11.02
N TRP A 67 19.90 13.62 -11.00
CA TRP A 67 19.13 13.65 -12.23
C TRP A 67 19.64 14.84 -13.05
N GLN A 68 20.37 14.54 -14.12
CA GLN A 68 20.76 15.50 -15.15
C GLN A 68 19.84 15.24 -16.35
N PRO A 69 18.99 16.20 -16.75
CA PRO A 69 18.24 16.06 -17.99
C PRO A 69 19.22 16.09 -19.17
N SER A 70 19.09 15.09 -20.05
CA SER A 70 19.66 15.08 -21.41
C SER A 70 19.00 16.12 -22.29
#